data_AF-A0A2D4L1D6-F1
#
_entry.id   AF-A0A2D4L1D6-F1
#
_cell.length_a   1.000
_cell.length_b   1.000
_cell.length_c   1.000
_cell.angle_alpha   90.00
_cell.angle_beta   90.00
_cell.angle_gamma   90.00
#
_symmetry.space_group_name_H-M   'P 1'
#
loop_
_entity.id
_entity.type
_entity.pdbx_description
1 polymer ?
#
loop_
_entity_poly.entity_id
_entity_poly.type
_entity_poly.pdbx_seq_one_letter_code
_entity_poly.pdbx_strand_id
1 'polypeptide(L)'
;AIMHSKNGKFLYFLRSRVPGLPPTPVQLLYPVSRFSNVKSLQHLCRFRIRQLVRIDHIAELPLPKPLIAYIRKFYYYDPQEEVYLSLKEAQLFSKQKHEAGSST
;
A
#
# COMPACT_ATOMS: atom_id res chain seq x y z
N ALA A 1 16.04 -1.68 -14.72
CA ALA A 1 15.24 -2.75 -15.36
C ALA A 1 14.32 -2.19 -16.45
N ILE A 2 13.30 -1.39 -16.12
CA ILE A 2 12.35 -0.78 -17.08
C ILE A 2 13.05 0.06 -18.16
N MET A 3 13.85 1.02 -17.73
CA MET A 3 14.58 1.95 -18.61
C MET A 3 15.58 1.29 -19.57
N HIS A 4 16.03 0.07 -19.27
CA HIS A 4 17.05 -0.64 -20.07
C HIS A 4 16.49 -1.86 -20.82
N SER A 5 15.18 -2.12 -20.75
CA SER A 5 14.57 -3.27 -21.41
C SER A 5 14.20 -2.92 -22.85
N LYS A 6 14.79 -3.66 -23.80
CA LYS A 6 14.52 -3.49 -25.24
C LYS A 6 13.17 -4.07 -25.66
N ASN A 7 12.64 -5.04 -24.91
CA ASN A 7 11.50 -5.87 -25.33
C ASN A 7 10.33 -5.80 -24.33
N GLY A 8 10.41 -4.96 -23.28
CA GLY A 8 9.41 -4.90 -22.20
C GLY A 8 9.36 -6.14 -21.30
N LYS A 9 10.23 -7.14 -21.53
CA LYS A 9 10.32 -8.34 -20.68
C LYS A 9 11.21 -8.06 -19.48
N PHE A 10 10.66 -8.24 -18.28
CA PHE A 10 11.38 -8.07 -17.02
C PHE A 10 11.51 -9.42 -16.33
N LEU A 11 12.69 -10.04 -16.46
CA LEU A 11 13.05 -11.28 -15.78
C LEU A 11 13.54 -10.96 -14.36
N TYR A 12 12.94 -11.61 -13.38
CA TYR A 12 13.36 -11.59 -11.98
C TYR A 12 13.67 -13.01 -11.53
N PHE A 13 14.51 -13.14 -10.53
CA PHE A 13 14.89 -14.43 -9.97
C PHE A 13 14.38 -14.52 -8.54
N LEU A 14 13.45 -15.43 -8.30
CA LEU A 14 12.97 -15.71 -6.95
C LEU A 14 13.96 -16.61 -6.23
N ARG A 15 14.37 -16.19 -5.03
CA ARG A 15 15.24 -17.01 -4.19
C ARG A 15 14.44 -18.20 -3.66
N SER A 16 14.90 -19.42 -3.96
CA SER A 16 14.35 -20.63 -3.36
C SER A 16 14.56 -20.60 -1.85
N ARG A 17 13.55 -21.05 -1.09
CA ARG A 17 13.69 -21.28 0.36
C ARG A 17 14.47 -22.57 0.67
N VAL A 18 14.68 -23.41 -0.34
CA VAL A 18 15.42 -24.67 -0.21
C VAL A 18 16.89 -24.42 -0.58
N PRO A 19 17.84 -24.73 0.33
CA PRO A 19 19.26 -24.60 0.05
C PRO A 19 19.70 -25.44 -1.17
N GLY A 20 20.55 -24.88 -2.03
CA GLY A 20 21.13 -25.58 -3.19
C GLY A 20 20.31 -25.56 -4.47
N LEU A 21 19.04 -25.13 -4.43
CA LEU A 21 18.24 -24.94 -5.65
C LEU A 21 18.56 -23.61 -6.34
N PRO A 22 18.65 -23.57 -7.68
CA PRO A 22 18.88 -22.34 -8.42
C PRO A 22 17.66 -21.40 -8.30
N PRO A 23 17.86 -20.07 -8.37
CA PRO A 23 16.76 -19.12 -8.38
C PRO A 23 15.81 -19.35 -9.58
N THR A 24 14.50 -19.32 -9.33
CA THR A 24 13.49 -19.54 -10.38
C THR A 24 13.29 -18.25 -11.19
N PRO A 25 13.47 -18.26 -12.52
CA PRO A 25 13.17 -17.11 -13.35
C PRO A 25 11.66 -16.88 -13.43
N VAL A 26 11.22 -15.66 -13.14
CA VAL A 26 9.83 -15.22 -13.27
C VAL A 26 9.76 -13.96 -14.11
N GLN A 27 8.77 -13.89 -15.01
CA GLN A 27 8.48 -12.69 -15.79
C GLN A 27 7.31 -11.94 -15.15
N LEU A 28 7.45 -10.63 -14.96
CA LEU A 28 6.30 -9.79 -14.59
C LEU A 28 5.37 -9.63 -15.79
N LEU A 29 4.12 -10.08 -15.64
CA LEU A 29 3.08 -9.93 -16.66
C LEU A 29 2.60 -8.47 -16.77
N TYR A 30 2.52 -7.76 -15.64
CA TYR A 30 2.01 -6.39 -15.55
C TYR A 30 2.97 -5.50 -14.75
N PRO A 31 4.08 -5.06 -15.35
CA PRO A 31 5.04 -4.19 -14.67
C PRO A 31 4.41 -2.83 -14.38
N VAL A 32 4.29 -2.49 -13.10
CA VAL A 32 3.78 -1.18 -12.65
C VAL A 32 4.94 -0.27 -12.25
N SER A 33 4.99 0.94 -12.79
CA SER A 33 5.97 1.95 -12.38
C SER A 33 5.41 2.80 -11.24
N ARG A 34 6.23 3.04 -10.21
CA ARG A 34 5.88 3.97 -9.12
C ARG A 34 5.99 5.44 -9.53
N PHE A 35 6.59 5.72 -10.69
CA PHE A 35 6.68 7.07 -11.25
C PHE A 35 5.47 7.42 -12.13
N SER A 36 4.81 6.42 -12.73
CA SER A 36 3.62 6.66 -13.56
C SER A 36 2.32 6.71 -12.75
N ASN A 37 2.30 6.08 -11.57
CA ASN A 37 1.18 6.10 -10.65
C ASN A 37 1.69 6.36 -9.23
N VAL A 38 1.68 7.64 -8.86
CA VAL A 38 2.12 8.09 -7.53
C VAL A 38 0.98 7.86 -6.55
N LYS A 39 1.29 7.14 -5.48
CA LYS A 39 0.35 6.83 -4.41
C LYS A 39 0.02 8.05 -3.56
N SER A 40 -1.13 8.04 -2.89
CA SER A 40 -1.58 9.11 -2.01
C SER A 40 -0.57 9.37 -0.87
N LEU A 41 -0.55 10.60 -0.36
CA LEU A 41 0.30 10.96 0.78
C LEU A 41 0.05 10.05 2.00
N GLN A 42 -1.21 9.71 2.26
CA GLN A 42 -1.60 8.81 3.36
C GLN A 42 -0.94 7.43 3.21
N HIS A 43 -0.91 6.90 1.99
CA HIS A 43 -0.25 5.63 1.68
C HIS A 43 1.27 5.70 1.80
N LEU A 44 1.88 6.81 1.35
CA LEU A 44 3.31 7.06 1.51
C LEU A 44 3.70 7.16 2.99
N CYS A 45 2.92 7.85 3.81
CA CYS A 45 3.10 7.93 5.25
C CYS A 45 3.00 6.54 5.90
N ARG A 46 1.98 5.75 5.54
CA ARG A 46 1.85 4.36 5.98
C ARG A 46 3.08 3.53 5.65
N PHE A 47 3.57 3.62 4.42
CA PHE A 47 4.78 2.91 4.00
C PHE A 47 5.97 3.32 4.87
N ARG A 48 6.16 4.63 5.09
CA ARG A 48 7.25 5.15 5.92
C ARG A 48 7.17 4.67 7.36
N ILE A 49 5.98 4.67 7.97
CA ILE A 49 5.76 4.16 9.34
C ILE A 49 6.16 2.68 9.44
N ARG A 50 5.74 1.84 8.49
CA ARG A 50 6.06 0.39 8.48
C ARG A 50 7.55 0.10 8.25
N GLN A 51 8.32 1.04 7.68
CA GLN A 51 9.77 0.92 7.60
C GLN A 51 10.47 1.20 8.93
N LEU A 52 9.86 2.03 9.78
CA LEU A 52 10.44 2.46 11.05
C LEU A 52 9.97 1.58 12.22
N VAL A 53 8.77 1.00 12.12
CA VAL A 53 8.12 0.28 13.22
C VAL A 53 7.73 -1.13 12.77
N ARG A 54 8.16 -2.13 13.53
CA ARG A 54 7.76 -3.53 13.33
C ARG A 54 6.26 -3.70 13.50
N ILE A 55 5.66 -4.64 12.76
CA ILE A 55 4.21 -4.88 12.76
C ILE A 55 3.64 -5.18 14.16
N ASP A 56 4.45 -5.82 15.00
CA ASP A 56 4.12 -6.20 16.37
C ASP A 56 3.81 -4.96 17.22
N HIS A 57 4.63 -3.90 17.07
CA HIS A 57 4.52 -2.66 17.86
C HIS A 57 3.59 -1.62 17.26
N ILE A 58 2.98 -1.88 16.09
CA ILE A 58 2.10 -0.89 15.45
C ILE A 58 0.90 -0.55 16.35
N ALA A 59 0.43 -1.49 17.18
CA ALA A 59 -0.69 -1.25 18.09
C ALA A 59 -0.37 -0.27 19.24
N GLU A 60 0.90 -0.06 19.56
CA GLU A 60 1.37 0.79 20.66
C GLU A 60 1.57 2.25 20.23
N LEU A 61 1.43 2.55 18.92
CA LEU A 61 1.56 3.90 18.42
C LEU A 61 0.47 4.81 19.00
N PRO A 62 0.78 6.08 19.32
CA PRO A 62 -0.17 7.05 19.83
C PRO A 62 -1.09 7.58 18.71
N LEU A 63 -1.80 6.67 18.03
CA LEU A 63 -2.68 6.97 16.90
C LEU A 63 -4.09 6.39 17.16
N PRO A 64 -5.14 7.02 16.62
CA PRO A 64 -6.49 6.47 16.61
C PRO A 64 -6.57 5.04 16.05
N LYS A 65 -7.42 4.19 16.66
CA LYS A 65 -7.64 2.79 16.23
C LYS A 65 -7.88 2.61 14.72
N PRO A 66 -8.65 3.48 14.02
CA PRO A 66 -8.82 3.37 12.57
C PRO A 66 -7.51 3.51 11.79
N LEU A 67 -6.61 4.39 12.22
CA LEU A 67 -5.30 4.58 11.58
C LEU A 67 -4.37 3.41 11.89
N ILE A 68 -4.40 2.88 13.11
CA ILE A 68 -3.69 1.64 13.48
C ILE A 68 -4.14 0.48 12.57
N ALA A 69 -5.45 0.29 12.43
CA ALA A 69 -6.03 -0.73 11.56
C ALA A 69 -5.64 -0.51 10.08
N TYR A 70 -5.67 0.75 9.63
CA TYR A 70 -5.18 1.11 8.31
C TYR A 70 -3.74 0.65 8.16
N ILE A 71 -2.79 1.11 8.98
CA ILE A 71 -1.35 0.80 8.87
C ILE A 71 -1.07 -0.73 8.92
N ARG A 72 -1.82 -1.49 9.71
CA ARG A 72 -1.68 -2.97 9.84
C ARG A 72 -2.14 -3.78 8.62
N LYS A 73 -3.01 -3.24 7.76
CA LYS A 73 -3.52 -3.97 6.56
C LYS A 73 -2.36 -4.57 5.71
N PHE A 74 -2.55 -5.79 5.20
CA PHE A 74 -1.53 -6.42 4.37
C PHE A 74 -1.43 -5.78 2.99
N TYR A 75 -0.22 -5.81 2.41
CA TYR A 75 0.08 -5.20 1.13
C TYR A 75 -0.25 -6.19 0.02
N TYR A 76 -1.49 -6.17 -0.46
CA TYR A 76 -1.78 -6.67 -1.79
C TYR A 76 -1.80 -5.48 -2.73
N TYR A 77 -1.24 -5.62 -3.93
CA TYR A 77 -1.41 -4.61 -4.96
C TYR A 77 -2.89 -4.60 -5.33
N ASP A 78 -3.59 -3.59 -4.84
CA ASP A 78 -5.00 -3.33 -5.14
C ASP A 78 -5.06 -2.01 -5.93
N PRO A 79 -5.35 -2.07 -7.24
CA PRO A 79 -5.47 -0.89 -8.10
C PRO A 79 -6.56 0.08 -7.64
N GLN A 80 -7.56 -0.40 -6.90
CA GLN A 80 -8.73 0.37 -6.48
C GLN A 80 -8.65 0.88 -5.04
N GLU A 81 -7.66 0.44 -4.25
CA GLU A 81 -7.55 0.78 -2.82
C GLU A 81 -7.60 2.29 -2.55
N GLU A 82 -6.98 3.10 -3.41
CA GLU A 82 -6.94 4.56 -3.24
C GLU A 82 -8.27 5.24 -3.58
N VAL A 83 -9.01 4.70 -4.55
CA VAL A 83 -10.34 5.20 -4.91
C VAL A 83 -11.32 4.93 -3.77
N TYR A 84 -11.28 3.72 -3.19
CA TYR A 84 -12.11 3.36 -2.05
C TYR A 84 -11.83 4.21 -0.80
N LEU A 85 -10.56 4.53 -0.53
CA LEU A 85 -10.18 5.39 0.60
C LEU A 85 -10.73 6.80 0.42
N SER A 86 -10.56 7.41 -0.76
CA SER A 86 -11.07 8.76 -1.04
C SER A 86 -12.60 8.84 -0.92
N LEU A 87 -13.32 7.85 -1.46
CA LEU A 87 -14.78 7.78 -1.35
C LEU A 87 -15.24 7.63 0.11
N LYS A 88 -14.53 6.80 0.88
CA LYS A 88 -14.83 6.59 2.30
C LYS A 88 -14.54 7.83 3.14
N GLU A 89 -13.45 8.54 2.87
CA GLU A 89 -13.13 9.82 3.51
C GLU A 89 -14.19 10.88 3.20
N ALA A 90 -14.62 10.99 1.93
CA ALA A 90 -15.71 11.89 1.54
C ALA A 90 -17.03 11.56 2.25
N GLN A 91 -17.35 10.27 2.42
CA GLN A 91 -18.53 9.82 3.16
C GLN A 91 -18.45 10.08 4.66
N LEU A 92 -17.27 9.96 5.27
CA LEU A 92 -17.06 10.30 6.68
C LEU A 92 -17.20 11.81 6.89
N PHE A 93 -16.66 12.62 5.98
CA PHE A 93 -16.75 14.07 6.05
C PHE A 93 -18.19 14.58 5.88
N SER A 94 -18.96 13.96 4.97
CA SER A 94 -20.38 14.29 4.81
C SER A 94 -21.22 13.86 6.02
N LYS A 95 -20.89 12.73 6.66
CA LYS A 95 -21.55 12.27 7.88
C LYS A 95 -21.27 13.18 9.08
N GLN A 96 -20.04 13.64 9.26
CA GLN A 96 -19.68 14.59 10.32
C GLN A 96 -20.38 15.95 10.16
N LYS A 97 -20.58 16.42 8.93
CA LYS A 97 -21.36 17.65 8.67
C LYS A 97 -22.84 17.50 9.04
N HIS A 98 -23.44 16.34 8.78
CA HIS A 98 -24.85 16.10 9.12
C HIS A 98 -25.08 15.99 10.64
N GLU A 99 -24.17 15.35 11.38
CA GLU A 99 -24.29 15.25 12.86
C GLU A 99 -24.07 16.60 13.55
N ALA A 100 -23.17 17.45 13.04
CA ALA A 100 -22.95 18.80 13.57
C ALA A 100 -24.13 19.77 13.33
N GLY A 101 -24.89 19.58 12.25
CA GLY A 101 -26.07 20.41 11.93
C GLY A 101 -27.37 20.00 12.61
N SER A 102 -27.42 18.85 13.29
CA SER A 102 -28.61 18.36 14.00
C SER A 102 -28.62 18.69 15.50
N SER A 103 -27.56 19.32 16.02
CA SER A 103 -27.42 19.67 17.44
C SER A 103 -27.72 21.16 17.75
N THR A 104 -28.38 21.87 16.84
CA THR A 104 -28.89 23.24 17.04
C THR A 104 -30.39 23.30 16.82
#